data_AF-A0A259S2H1-F1
#
_entry.id   AF-A0A259S2H1-F1
#
_cell.length_a   1.000
_cell.length_b   1.000
_cell.length_c   1.000
_cell.angle_alpha   90.00
_cell.angle_beta   90.00
_cell.angle_gamma   90.00
#
_symmetry.space_group_name_H-M   'P 1'
#
loop_
_entity.id
_entity.type
_entity.pdbx_description
1 polymer ?
#
loop_
_entity_poly.entity_id
_entity_poly.type
_entity_poly.pdbx_seq_one_letter_code
_entity_poly.pdbx_strand_id
1 'polypeptide(L)'
;ILPSTTFSAGAEGAPVASRGVVGGAPVLVNDEAVSEALSAAAEQADTAARGGALTEANAMLWFDAPGSTVLAGLSRADARSEEGLSRAITAFSGGQDGRLDRVLSSTPAEMTVATESAEDRATAVTALNEDADRLAQFATILERPADLTVRERISIMRLLGVGVHTTPDDFAAALKTHRAATGKTMGAVGIQPSNPILISPKVDVPAWVRNDLPYPVRVTLNVASSDNRIEVPATTAVEALPSSTTPVRLPLESHVANTELTLSMTLTSPTGVSIGPAQTARLTIRAEWETIGLIVFGSLGVLLIGAGIIRTIRRRKAAAKHAADGMERSDEAGDDPGTSPDGAPDPEDETQALADGKAESAPADRETNE
;
A
#
# COMPACT_ATOMS: atom_id res chain seq x y z
N ILE A 1 9.48 37.99 -1.67
CA ILE A 1 10.55 38.53 -0.80
C ILE A 1 11.82 37.84 -1.24
N LEU A 2 12.91 38.56 -1.48
CA LEU A 2 14.20 38.03 -1.91
C LEU A 2 15.31 38.69 -1.07
N PRO A 3 16.42 37.99 -0.77
CA PRO A 3 17.50 38.57 0.02
C PRO A 3 18.27 39.64 -0.77
N SER A 4 18.81 40.64 -0.07
CA SER A 4 19.54 41.78 -0.66
C SER A 4 20.68 41.34 -1.60
N THR A 5 21.35 40.25 -1.25
CA THR A 5 22.39 39.57 -2.04
C THR A 5 21.93 39.03 -3.40
N THR A 6 20.61 38.93 -3.66
CA THR A 6 20.06 38.57 -4.97
C THR A 6 20.22 39.69 -6.00
N PHE A 7 20.44 40.94 -5.57
CA PHE A 7 20.43 42.12 -6.43
C PHE A 7 21.82 42.68 -6.64
N SER A 8 22.08 43.26 -7.82
CA SER A 8 23.37 43.91 -8.12
C SER A 8 23.67 45.09 -7.19
N ALA A 9 22.62 45.72 -6.65
CA ALA A 9 22.74 46.80 -5.67
C ALA A 9 23.16 46.30 -4.27
N GLY A 10 23.00 45.01 -3.96
CA GLY A 10 23.41 44.37 -2.70
C GLY A 10 24.69 43.56 -2.80
N ALA A 11 25.46 43.74 -3.88
CA ALA A 11 26.79 43.18 -4.01
C ALA A 11 27.68 43.66 -2.86
N GLU A 12 28.60 42.79 -2.41
CA GLU A 12 29.53 43.07 -1.30
C GLU A 12 28.87 43.46 0.04
N GLY A 13 27.56 43.18 0.20
CA GLY A 13 26.81 43.49 1.42
C GLY A 13 26.26 44.91 1.51
N ALA A 14 26.22 45.66 0.39
CA ALA A 14 25.69 47.01 0.36
C ALA A 14 24.17 47.07 0.67
N PRO A 15 23.69 48.16 1.31
CA PRO A 15 22.27 48.30 1.66
C PRO A 15 21.36 48.40 0.44
N VAL A 16 20.30 47.60 0.42
CA VAL A 16 19.28 47.58 -0.65
C VAL A 16 17.95 48.08 -0.10
N ALA A 17 17.24 48.89 -0.88
CA ALA A 17 15.90 49.36 -0.51
C ALA A 17 14.95 48.17 -0.27
N SER A 18 14.22 48.15 0.84
CA SER A 18 13.30 47.05 1.22
C SER A 18 12.11 46.84 0.26
N ARG A 19 11.91 47.77 -0.69
CA ARG A 19 10.94 47.64 -1.79
C ARG A 19 11.58 48.04 -3.12
N GLY A 20 11.35 47.23 -4.15
CA GLY A 20 11.70 47.59 -5.51
C GLY A 20 10.81 46.99 -6.58
N VAL A 21 11.27 47.13 -7.82
CA VAL A 21 10.68 46.58 -9.03
C VAL A 21 11.78 45.90 -9.85
N VAL A 22 11.49 44.72 -10.38
CA VAL A 22 12.34 43.98 -11.32
C VAL A 22 11.52 43.69 -12.56
N GLY A 23 11.87 44.27 -13.71
CA GLY A 23 11.15 44.02 -14.97
C GLY A 23 9.64 44.33 -14.92
N GLY A 24 9.23 45.31 -14.10
CA GLY A 24 7.83 45.65 -13.85
C GLY A 24 7.13 44.84 -12.76
N ALA A 25 7.74 43.78 -12.22
CA ALA A 25 7.19 43.01 -11.10
C ALA A 25 7.61 43.62 -9.75
N PRO A 26 6.68 43.83 -8.79
CA PRO A 26 7.02 44.37 -7.48
C PRO A 26 7.73 43.33 -6.61
N VAL A 27 8.81 43.75 -5.94
CA VAL A 27 9.60 42.89 -5.06
C VAL A 27 9.79 43.57 -3.69
N LEU A 28 9.78 42.76 -2.64
CA LEU A 28 10.23 43.13 -1.30
C LEU A 28 11.60 42.50 -1.08
N VAL A 29 12.53 43.28 -0.52
CA VAL A 29 13.90 42.85 -0.26
C VAL A 29 14.08 42.68 1.24
N ASN A 30 14.52 41.50 1.69
CA ASN A 30 15.01 41.34 3.06
C ASN A 30 16.51 41.67 3.09
N ASP A 31 16.94 42.40 4.10
CA ASP A 31 18.35 42.62 4.38
C ASP A 31 18.96 41.32 4.88
N GLU A 32 19.88 40.73 4.12
CA GLU A 32 20.38 39.39 4.42
C GLU A 32 21.27 39.37 5.66
N ALA A 33 22.13 40.38 5.86
CA ALA A 33 23.04 40.43 7.01
C ALA A 33 22.26 40.60 8.33
N VAL A 34 21.27 41.50 8.36
CA VAL A 34 20.39 41.67 9.52
C VAL A 34 19.51 40.42 9.73
N SER A 35 19.05 39.78 8.65
CA SER A 35 18.27 38.53 8.73
C SER A 35 19.10 37.37 9.30
N GLU A 36 20.37 37.25 8.91
CA GLU A 36 21.31 36.24 9.41
C GLU A 36 21.63 36.46 10.89
N ALA A 37 22.03 37.68 11.28
CA ALA A 37 22.33 38.01 12.68
C ALA A 37 21.13 37.80 13.62
N LEU A 38 19.91 38.18 13.19
CA LEU A 38 18.68 37.90 13.93
C LEU A 38 18.35 36.40 14.01
N SER A 39 18.62 35.63 12.95
CA SER A 39 18.41 34.18 12.94
C SER A 39 19.37 33.48 13.89
N ALA A 40 20.65 33.86 13.87
CA ALA A 40 21.66 33.39 14.81
C ALA A 40 21.28 33.71 16.26
N ALA A 41 20.82 34.94 16.55
CA ALA A 41 20.32 35.31 17.88
C ALA A 41 19.13 34.44 18.32
N ALA A 42 18.17 34.18 17.43
CA ALA A 42 16.99 33.37 17.72
C ALA A 42 17.29 31.87 17.94
N GLU A 43 18.43 31.39 17.47
CA GLU A 43 18.91 30.01 17.69
C GLU A 43 19.68 29.83 19.00
N GLN A 44 20.25 30.90 19.56
CA GLN A 44 20.97 30.82 20.84
C GLN A 44 20.01 30.62 22.02
N ALA A 45 20.18 29.50 22.73
CA ALA A 45 19.53 29.25 24.02
C ALA A 45 20.25 30.00 25.16
N ASP A 46 21.58 30.12 25.10
CA ASP A 46 22.36 30.91 26.06
C ASP A 46 22.14 32.42 25.88
N THR A 47 22.15 33.15 27.00
CA THR A 47 21.88 34.58 27.03
C THR A 47 23.09 35.43 26.63
N ALA A 48 24.31 35.00 26.94
CA ALA A 48 25.52 35.74 26.55
C ALA A 48 25.79 35.56 25.04
N ALA A 49 25.68 34.34 24.52
CA ALA A 49 25.77 34.07 23.08
C ALA A 49 24.71 34.84 22.27
N ARG A 50 23.45 34.86 22.74
CA ARG A 50 22.37 35.66 22.14
C ARG A 50 22.69 37.16 22.15
N GLY A 51 23.25 37.67 23.26
CA GLY A 51 23.60 39.08 23.42
C GLY A 51 24.62 39.57 22.37
N GLY A 52 25.57 38.71 21.97
CA GLY A 52 26.52 39.00 20.89
C GLY A 52 25.81 39.25 19.55
N ALA A 53 25.03 38.27 19.07
CA ALA A 53 24.32 38.35 17.80
C ALA A 53 23.26 39.48 17.76
N LEU A 54 22.58 39.76 18.88
CA LEU A 54 21.68 40.93 18.99
C LEU A 54 22.43 42.27 18.92
N THR A 55 23.65 42.34 19.48
CA THR A 55 24.48 43.54 19.40
C THR A 55 24.95 43.80 17.98
N GLU A 56 25.30 42.74 17.24
CA GLU A 56 25.64 42.78 15.82
C GLU A 56 24.46 43.24 14.95
N ALA A 57 23.29 42.61 15.09
CA ALA A 57 22.07 43.02 14.37
C ALA A 57 21.67 44.48 14.66
N ASN A 58 21.79 44.92 15.92
CA ASN A 58 21.57 46.32 16.30
C ASN A 58 22.61 47.25 15.65
N ALA A 59 23.89 46.87 15.63
CA ALA A 59 24.96 47.68 15.04
C ALA A 59 24.75 47.88 13.52
N MET A 60 24.37 46.82 12.79
CA MET A 60 24.05 46.90 11.36
C MET A 60 22.96 47.97 11.09
N LEU A 61 21.85 47.93 11.83
CA LEU A 61 20.76 48.90 11.66
C LEU A 61 21.14 50.36 11.99
N TRP A 62 22.05 50.57 12.95
CA TRP A 62 22.42 51.93 13.38
C TRP A 62 23.55 52.55 12.54
N PHE A 63 24.45 51.74 11.98
CA PHE A 63 25.66 52.25 11.30
C PHE A 63 25.60 52.21 9.77
N ASP A 64 24.90 51.24 9.16
CA ASP A 64 24.92 51.08 7.71
C ASP A 64 23.94 52.03 6.98
N ALA A 65 22.67 52.03 7.40
CA ALA A 65 21.62 52.83 6.77
C ALA A 65 20.67 53.48 7.79
N PRO A 66 21.14 54.41 8.65
CA PRO A 66 20.33 55.03 9.70
C PRO A 66 19.11 55.78 9.14
N GLY A 67 17.93 55.44 9.67
CA GLY A 67 16.64 56.00 9.23
C GLY A 67 16.05 55.37 7.97
N SER A 68 16.72 54.38 7.38
CA SER A 68 16.14 53.56 6.31
C SER A 68 15.04 52.62 6.84
N THR A 69 14.20 52.11 5.93
CA THR A 69 13.24 51.05 6.26
C THR A 69 13.87 49.70 5.93
N VAL A 70 14.29 48.96 6.96
CA VAL A 70 14.83 47.60 6.82
C VAL A 70 13.70 46.58 6.99
N LEU A 71 13.68 45.57 6.11
CA LEU A 71 12.88 44.37 6.27
C LEU A 71 13.85 43.24 6.60
N ALA A 72 13.67 42.56 7.72
CA ALA A 72 14.47 41.39 8.08
C ALA A 72 13.54 40.17 8.23
N GLY A 73 14.01 39.01 7.78
CA GLY A 73 13.34 37.73 7.93
C GLY A 73 14.12 36.83 8.89
N LEU A 74 13.43 35.94 9.60
CA LEU A 74 14.10 34.85 10.30
C LEU A 74 14.17 33.63 9.37
N SER A 75 15.38 33.10 9.19
CA SER A 75 15.62 31.85 8.47
C SER A 75 14.82 30.71 9.08
N ARG A 76 14.39 29.75 8.24
CA ARG A 76 13.75 28.52 8.70
C ARG A 76 14.77 27.68 9.47
N ALA A 77 14.46 27.35 10.72
CA ALA A 77 15.29 26.49 11.55
C ALA A 77 14.40 25.45 12.24
N ASP A 78 14.64 24.17 11.95
CA ASP A 78 13.85 23.06 12.50
C ASP A 78 14.19 22.75 13.97
N ALA A 79 15.32 23.24 14.48
CA ALA A 79 15.80 23.05 15.85
C ALA A 79 15.64 24.29 16.76
N ARG A 80 15.02 25.37 16.27
CA ARG A 80 14.89 26.62 17.03
C ARG A 80 13.89 26.47 18.18
N SER A 81 14.33 26.78 19.41
CA SER A 81 13.46 26.77 20.58
C SER A 81 12.50 27.97 20.62
N GLU A 82 11.29 27.77 21.15
CA GLU A 82 10.30 28.83 21.34
C GLU A 82 10.83 29.94 22.26
N GLU A 83 11.49 29.58 23.36
CA GLU A 83 12.10 30.56 24.29
C GLU A 83 13.24 31.33 23.61
N GLY A 84 14.12 30.68 22.84
CA GLY A 84 15.19 31.37 22.09
C GLY A 84 14.63 32.40 21.11
N LEU A 85 13.59 32.02 20.36
CA LEU A 85 12.87 32.91 19.44
C LEU A 85 12.20 34.08 20.16
N SER A 86 11.41 33.79 21.21
CA SER A 86 10.72 34.79 22.02
C SER A 86 11.69 35.79 22.65
N ARG A 87 12.82 35.31 23.18
CA ARG A 87 13.89 36.14 23.76
C ARG A 87 14.62 36.98 22.73
N ALA A 88 14.92 36.44 21.54
CA ALA A 88 15.54 37.23 20.48
C ALA A 88 14.62 38.37 20.03
N ILE A 89 13.34 38.09 19.80
CA ILE A 89 12.34 39.11 19.40
C ILE A 89 12.17 40.18 20.51
N THR A 90 12.06 39.79 21.78
CA THR A 90 11.78 40.72 22.88
C THR A 90 13.02 41.49 23.39
N ALA A 91 14.23 40.96 23.20
CA ALA A 91 15.47 41.66 23.54
C ALA A 91 16.03 42.50 22.38
N PHE A 92 15.55 42.27 21.15
CA PHE A 92 15.88 43.11 20.02
C PHE A 92 15.34 44.54 20.24
N SER A 93 16.20 45.53 19.96
CA SER A 93 15.97 46.94 20.28
C SER A 93 16.43 47.86 19.15
N GLY A 94 16.67 47.30 17.97
CA GLY A 94 17.12 48.01 16.78
C GLY A 94 15.96 48.69 16.05
N GLY A 95 16.08 50.01 15.84
CA GLY A 95 15.14 50.78 15.04
C GLY A 95 13.84 51.19 15.77
N GLN A 96 12.75 51.25 15.02
CA GLN A 96 11.39 51.56 15.47
C GLN A 96 10.44 50.54 14.83
N ASP A 97 9.36 50.18 15.52
CA ASP A 97 8.38 49.21 15.02
C ASP A 97 7.85 49.59 13.62
N GLY A 98 8.22 48.77 12.64
CA GLY A 98 7.79 48.90 11.25
C GLY A 98 6.41 48.26 11.03
N ARG A 99 5.59 48.90 10.19
CA ARG A 99 4.37 48.28 9.66
C ARG A 99 4.58 47.88 8.21
N LEU A 100 4.15 46.67 7.83
CA LEU A 100 4.27 46.18 6.45
C LEU A 100 3.55 47.10 5.44
N ASP A 101 2.44 47.72 5.82
CA ASP A 101 1.76 48.73 4.98
C ASP A 101 2.64 49.95 4.66
N ARG A 102 3.53 50.38 5.57
CA ARG A 102 4.51 51.43 5.25
C ARG A 102 5.50 50.97 4.18
N VAL A 103 6.06 49.77 4.32
CA VAL A 103 6.96 49.17 3.30
C VAL A 103 6.24 49.02 1.95
N LEU A 104 4.98 48.59 1.95
CA LEU A 104 4.14 48.49 0.75
C LEU A 104 3.64 49.84 0.21
N SER A 105 3.91 50.94 0.89
CA SER A 105 3.57 52.31 0.47
C SER A 105 4.78 53.15 0.05
N SER A 106 6.00 52.71 0.36
CA SER A 106 7.24 53.43 0.00
C SER A 106 7.47 53.46 -1.51
N THR A 107 8.22 54.46 -1.99
CA THR A 107 8.63 54.53 -3.39
C THR A 107 9.49 53.31 -3.75
N PRO A 108 9.10 52.48 -4.75
CA PRO A 108 9.93 51.36 -5.18
C PRO A 108 11.21 51.86 -5.86
N ALA A 109 12.35 51.22 -5.58
CA ALA A 109 13.56 51.39 -6.39
C ALA A 109 13.58 50.40 -7.57
N GLU A 110 14.09 50.83 -8.73
CA GLU A 110 14.39 49.91 -9.84
C GLU A 110 15.57 49.01 -9.46
N MET A 111 15.47 47.71 -9.74
CA MET A 111 16.44 46.70 -9.31
C MET A 111 16.77 45.71 -10.42
N THR A 112 18.04 45.31 -10.46
CA THR A 112 18.54 44.23 -11.32
C THR A 112 18.94 43.05 -10.45
N VAL A 113 18.45 41.85 -10.80
CA VAL A 113 18.88 40.59 -10.18
C VAL A 113 20.30 40.26 -10.66
N ALA A 114 21.20 39.99 -9.73
CA ALA A 114 22.59 39.62 -10.02
C ALA A 114 22.79 38.12 -10.23
N THR A 115 21.90 37.28 -9.72
CA THR A 115 21.97 35.82 -9.85
C THR A 115 21.44 35.36 -11.20
N GLU A 116 22.18 34.48 -11.89
CA GLU A 116 21.64 33.77 -13.05
C GLU A 116 20.41 32.93 -12.68
N SER A 117 19.52 32.71 -13.64
CA SER A 117 18.35 31.85 -13.46
C SER A 117 18.81 30.41 -13.22
N ALA A 118 18.45 29.84 -12.08
CA ALA A 118 18.63 28.41 -11.83
C ALA A 118 17.61 27.60 -12.63
N GLU A 119 17.87 27.39 -13.93
CA GLU A 119 16.98 26.67 -14.86
C GLU A 119 16.59 25.27 -14.34
N ASP A 120 17.51 24.60 -13.64
CA ASP A 120 17.28 23.33 -12.96
C ASP A 120 16.16 23.42 -11.90
N ARG A 121 16.06 24.54 -11.17
CA ARG A 121 15.01 24.75 -10.16
C ARG A 121 13.65 24.98 -10.81
N ALA A 122 13.59 25.71 -11.93
CA ALA A 122 12.34 25.90 -12.67
C ALA A 122 11.83 24.55 -13.24
N THR A 123 12.74 23.75 -13.81
CA THR A 123 12.45 22.40 -14.29
C THR A 123 12.01 21.48 -13.15
N ALA A 124 12.66 21.55 -11.99
CA ALA A 124 12.28 20.80 -10.80
C ALA A 124 10.87 21.15 -10.30
N VAL A 125 10.48 22.42 -10.27
CA VAL A 125 9.11 22.84 -9.86
C VAL A 125 8.05 22.24 -10.78
N THR A 126 8.24 22.31 -12.10
CA THR A 126 7.33 21.68 -13.07
C THR A 126 7.22 20.18 -12.83
N ALA A 127 8.37 19.50 -12.70
CA ALA A 127 8.41 18.06 -12.51
C ALA A 127 7.86 17.60 -11.13
N LEU A 128 7.90 18.46 -10.10
CA LEU A 128 7.27 18.22 -8.80
C LEU A 128 5.75 18.37 -8.88
N ASN A 129 5.25 19.37 -9.62
CA ASN A 129 3.80 19.53 -9.84
C ASN A 129 3.23 18.34 -10.62
N GLU A 130 3.90 17.86 -11.66
CA GLU A 130 3.50 16.64 -12.38
C GLU A 130 3.42 15.39 -11.48
N ASP A 131 4.41 15.22 -10.58
CA ASP A 131 4.40 14.10 -9.63
C ASP A 131 3.30 14.26 -8.58
N ALA A 132 3.02 15.49 -8.14
CA ALA A 132 1.92 15.80 -7.22
C ALA A 132 0.54 15.53 -7.86
N ASP A 133 0.36 15.85 -9.15
CA ASP A 133 -0.86 15.53 -9.90
C ASP A 133 -1.06 14.02 -10.06
N ARG A 134 0.02 13.28 -10.38
CA ARG A 134 0.00 11.80 -10.41
C ARG A 134 -0.33 11.21 -9.03
N LEU A 135 0.24 11.76 -7.96
CA LEU A 135 -0.08 11.34 -6.60
C LEU A 135 -1.53 11.68 -6.21
N ALA A 136 -2.06 12.82 -6.65
CA ALA A 136 -3.46 13.18 -6.41
C ALA A 136 -4.43 12.23 -7.13
N GLN A 137 -4.11 11.82 -8.35
CA GLN A 137 -4.84 10.78 -9.08
C GLN A 137 -4.76 9.43 -8.34
N PHE A 138 -3.56 9.01 -7.91
CA PHE A 138 -3.37 7.79 -7.11
C PHE A 138 -4.15 7.84 -5.78
N ALA A 139 -4.14 8.97 -5.07
CA ALA A 139 -4.79 9.14 -3.77
C ALA A 139 -6.33 8.99 -3.81
N THR A 140 -6.96 8.96 -5.00
CA THR A 140 -8.39 8.65 -5.17
C THR A 140 -8.77 7.23 -4.72
N ILE A 141 -7.81 6.33 -4.49
CA ILE A 141 -8.05 5.03 -3.84
C ILE A 141 -8.44 5.17 -2.37
N LEU A 142 -8.10 6.29 -1.72
CA LEU A 142 -8.44 6.54 -0.32
C LEU A 142 -9.88 7.04 -0.18
N GLU A 143 -10.47 6.87 1.01
CA GLU A 143 -11.69 7.58 1.37
C GLU A 143 -11.45 9.10 1.48
N ARG A 144 -10.28 9.50 2.01
CA ARG A 144 -9.86 10.90 2.15
C ARG A 144 -8.52 11.13 1.42
N PRO A 145 -8.52 11.49 0.12
CA PRO A 145 -7.29 11.74 -0.66
C PRO A 145 -6.35 12.80 -0.06
N ALA A 146 -6.88 13.68 0.80
CA ALA A 146 -6.13 14.65 1.59
C ALA A 146 -5.00 14.03 2.44
N ASP A 147 -5.16 12.78 2.90
CA ASP A 147 -4.20 12.09 3.77
C ASP A 147 -2.83 11.87 3.10
N LEU A 148 -2.78 11.87 1.76
CA LEU A 148 -1.53 11.88 0.99
C LEU A 148 -1.22 13.27 0.40
N THR A 149 -2.19 13.95 -0.22
CA THR A 149 -1.93 15.17 -0.99
C THR A 149 -1.54 16.38 -0.12
N VAL A 150 -2.07 16.49 1.11
CA VAL A 150 -1.67 17.57 2.03
C VAL A 150 -0.23 17.36 2.49
N ARG A 151 0.15 16.12 2.82
CA ARG A 151 1.52 15.77 3.20
C ARG A 151 2.49 16.07 2.06
N GLU A 152 2.16 15.68 0.83
CA GLU A 152 3.00 15.93 -0.34
C GLU A 152 3.20 17.43 -0.58
N ARG A 153 2.12 18.22 -0.54
CA ARG A 153 2.20 19.67 -0.69
C ARG A 153 3.12 20.31 0.38
N ILE A 154 3.07 19.84 1.63
CA ILE A 154 3.96 20.31 2.70
C ILE A 154 5.41 19.91 2.43
N SER A 155 5.67 18.68 1.95
CA SER A 155 7.02 18.23 1.56
C SER A 155 7.59 19.08 0.42
N ILE A 156 6.81 19.34 -0.64
CA ILE A 156 7.20 20.20 -1.76
C ILE A 156 7.49 21.63 -1.28
N MET A 157 6.62 22.21 -0.44
CA MET A 157 6.87 23.55 0.12
C MET A 157 8.11 23.63 1.02
N ARG A 158 8.51 22.52 1.67
CA ARG A 158 9.76 22.44 2.44
C ARG A 158 10.98 22.30 1.54
N LEU A 159 10.92 21.43 0.52
CA LEU A 159 11.96 21.23 -0.50
C LEU A 159 12.25 22.51 -1.30
N LEU A 160 11.22 23.31 -1.59
CA LEU A 160 11.34 24.59 -2.28
C LEU A 160 11.59 25.78 -1.33
N GLY A 161 11.84 25.52 -0.05
CA GLY A 161 12.05 26.56 0.95
C GLY A 161 13.35 27.35 0.70
N VAL A 162 13.25 28.68 0.77
CA VAL A 162 14.43 29.57 0.74
C VAL A 162 15.33 29.24 1.95
N GLY A 163 16.64 29.17 1.71
CA GLY A 163 17.64 28.82 2.72
C GLY A 163 17.68 27.34 3.14
N VAL A 164 16.77 26.48 2.66
CA VAL A 164 16.76 25.05 3.02
C VAL A 164 17.84 24.27 2.28
N HIS A 165 18.05 24.58 1.00
CA HIS A 165 19.10 23.98 0.17
C HIS A 165 20.01 25.06 -0.39
N THR A 166 21.22 25.14 0.17
CA THR A 166 22.20 26.22 -0.07
C THR A 166 23.15 25.95 -1.23
N THR A 167 23.26 24.69 -1.68
CA THR A 167 24.08 24.31 -2.85
C THR A 167 23.23 23.61 -3.92
N PRO A 168 23.65 23.60 -5.20
CA PRO A 168 22.98 22.84 -6.26
C PRO A 168 22.92 21.33 -5.97
N ASP A 169 24.02 20.75 -5.47
CA ASP A 169 24.12 19.32 -5.20
C ASP A 169 23.20 18.86 -4.06
N ASP A 170 23.08 19.65 -2.99
CA ASP A 170 22.15 19.38 -1.89
C ASP A 170 20.70 19.43 -2.37
N PHE A 171 20.34 20.47 -3.14
CA PHE A 171 19.00 20.56 -3.74
C PHE A 171 18.71 19.36 -4.67
N ALA A 172 19.67 18.95 -5.51
CA ALA A 172 19.52 17.81 -6.41
C ALA A 172 19.36 16.48 -5.64
N ALA A 173 20.12 16.29 -4.55
CA ALA A 173 20.02 15.12 -3.68
C ALA A 173 18.67 15.06 -2.95
N ALA A 174 18.20 16.20 -2.43
CA ALA A 174 16.90 16.32 -1.77
C ALA A 174 15.74 16.10 -2.75
N LEU A 175 15.79 16.68 -3.96
CA LEU A 175 14.82 16.47 -5.03
C LEU A 175 14.74 15.00 -5.44
N LYS A 176 15.89 14.34 -5.64
CA LYS A 176 15.96 12.91 -5.95
C LYS A 176 15.34 12.05 -4.84
N THR A 177 15.62 12.39 -3.58
CA THR A 177 15.07 11.71 -2.40
C THR A 177 13.55 11.87 -2.31
N HIS A 178 13.05 13.09 -2.54
CA HIS A 178 11.62 13.40 -2.55
C HIS A 178 10.88 12.60 -3.65
N ARG A 179 11.35 12.68 -4.91
CA ARG A 179 10.75 11.93 -6.03
C ARG A 179 10.77 10.41 -5.80
N ALA A 180 11.85 9.88 -5.22
CA ALA A 180 11.93 8.45 -4.87
C ALA A 180 10.92 8.06 -3.77
N ALA A 181 10.68 8.93 -2.79
CA ALA A 181 9.66 8.73 -1.77
C ALA A 181 8.24 8.78 -2.36
N THR A 182 7.93 9.75 -3.22
CA THR A 182 6.64 9.85 -3.92
C THR A 182 6.39 8.64 -4.82
N GLY A 183 7.40 8.20 -5.58
CA GLY A 183 7.35 6.97 -6.37
C GLY A 183 7.11 5.71 -5.53
N LYS A 184 7.79 5.60 -4.37
CA LYS A 184 7.55 4.50 -3.41
C LYS A 184 6.11 4.53 -2.86
N THR A 185 5.56 5.71 -2.58
CA THR A 185 4.16 5.85 -2.12
C THR A 185 3.17 5.40 -3.19
N MET A 186 3.37 5.75 -4.46
CA MET A 186 2.51 5.27 -5.56
C MET A 186 2.70 3.77 -5.85
N GLY A 187 3.87 3.21 -5.57
CA GLY A 187 4.15 1.77 -5.68
C GLY A 187 3.70 0.91 -4.48
N ALA A 188 3.18 1.54 -3.42
CA ALA A 188 2.73 0.86 -2.20
C ALA A 188 1.46 0.02 -2.40
N VAL A 189 0.70 0.26 -3.47
CA VAL A 189 -0.53 -0.49 -3.78
C VAL A 189 -0.37 -1.16 -5.13
N GLY A 190 -0.70 -2.45 -5.19
CA GLY A 190 -0.55 -3.23 -6.42
C GLY A 190 -0.98 -4.69 -6.25
N ILE A 191 -1.04 -5.41 -7.36
CA ILE A 191 -1.27 -6.85 -7.34
C ILE A 191 0.07 -7.53 -7.04
N GLN A 192 0.09 -8.45 -6.07
CA GLN A 192 1.26 -9.28 -5.78
C GLN A 192 1.36 -10.37 -6.87
N PRO A 193 2.55 -10.55 -7.50
CA PRO A 193 2.73 -11.58 -8.51
C PRO A 193 2.42 -12.98 -7.97
N SER A 194 1.59 -13.74 -8.67
CA SER A 194 1.29 -15.14 -8.37
C SER A 194 1.53 -16.01 -9.60
N ASN A 195 2.14 -17.18 -9.41
CA ASN A 195 2.27 -18.24 -10.41
C ASN A 195 1.35 -19.43 -10.00
N PRO A 196 0.02 -19.32 -10.13
CA PRO A 196 -0.89 -20.37 -9.70
C PRO A 196 -0.91 -21.54 -10.70
N ILE A 197 -0.16 -22.60 -10.41
CA ILE A 197 -0.37 -23.90 -11.06
C ILE A 197 -1.60 -24.55 -10.42
N LEU A 198 -2.77 -24.42 -11.05
CA LEU A 198 -4.03 -24.95 -10.52
C LEU A 198 -4.57 -26.07 -11.41
N ILE A 199 -4.87 -27.21 -10.76
CA ILE A 199 -5.23 -28.48 -11.40
C ILE A 199 -6.65 -28.88 -10.96
N SER A 200 -7.67 -28.17 -11.44
CA SER A 200 -9.08 -28.60 -11.27
C SER A 200 -10.06 -27.81 -12.16
N PRO A 201 -11.22 -28.39 -12.52
CA PRO A 201 -12.22 -27.76 -13.38
C PRO A 201 -13.12 -26.71 -12.69
N LYS A 202 -13.11 -26.63 -11.36
CA LYS A 202 -13.73 -25.54 -10.57
C LYS A 202 -12.77 -25.10 -9.47
N VAL A 203 -12.20 -23.90 -9.60
CA VAL A 203 -11.23 -23.36 -8.64
C VAL A 203 -11.41 -21.85 -8.51
N ASP A 204 -11.49 -21.36 -7.27
CA ASP A 204 -11.31 -19.95 -6.95
C ASP A 204 -9.83 -19.61 -7.15
N VAL A 205 -9.49 -18.81 -8.16
CA VAL A 205 -8.11 -18.34 -8.34
C VAL A 205 -7.85 -17.21 -7.34
N PRO A 206 -6.86 -17.32 -6.44
CA PRO A 206 -6.55 -16.26 -5.50
C PRO A 206 -5.71 -15.17 -6.18
N ALA A 207 -6.30 -14.00 -6.38
CA ALA A 207 -5.56 -12.76 -6.62
C ALA A 207 -5.22 -12.11 -5.28
N TRP A 208 -4.05 -11.48 -5.17
CA TRP A 208 -3.57 -10.89 -3.92
C TRP A 208 -3.32 -9.40 -4.12
N VAL A 209 -4.13 -8.56 -3.48
CA VAL A 209 -4.00 -7.09 -3.54
C VAL A 209 -3.18 -6.63 -2.34
N ARG A 210 -1.96 -6.15 -2.59
CA ARG A 210 -1.06 -5.60 -1.58
C ARG A 210 -1.37 -4.12 -1.35
N ASN A 211 -1.43 -3.73 -0.09
CA ASN A 211 -1.52 -2.34 0.36
C ASN A 211 -0.49 -2.09 1.47
N ASP A 212 0.66 -1.51 1.12
CA ASP A 212 1.72 -1.15 2.05
C ASP A 212 1.47 0.22 2.74
N LEU A 213 0.38 0.94 2.38
CA LEU A 213 0.02 2.22 3.00
C LEU A 213 -0.55 2.04 4.41
N PRO A 214 -0.39 3.03 5.32
CA PRO A 214 -1.01 3.01 6.65
C PRO A 214 -2.52 3.37 6.63
N TYR A 215 -3.16 3.30 5.46
CA TYR A 215 -4.56 3.71 5.23
C TYR A 215 -5.31 2.59 4.50
N PRO A 216 -6.62 2.41 4.74
CA PRO A 216 -7.43 1.52 3.93
C PRO A 216 -7.56 2.06 2.51
N VAL A 217 -7.49 1.20 1.51
CA VAL A 217 -7.60 1.57 0.08
C VAL A 217 -8.79 0.83 -0.55
N ARG A 218 -9.56 1.56 -1.35
CA ARG A 218 -10.62 1.01 -2.21
C ARG A 218 -10.10 0.99 -3.63
N VAL A 219 -10.02 -0.20 -4.20
CA VAL A 219 -9.59 -0.41 -5.58
C VAL A 219 -10.54 -1.38 -6.28
N THR A 220 -10.51 -1.34 -7.59
CA THR A 220 -11.29 -2.17 -8.48
C THR A 220 -10.34 -3.10 -9.21
N LEU A 221 -10.43 -4.40 -8.97
CA LEU A 221 -9.67 -5.41 -9.69
C LEU A 221 -10.41 -5.74 -10.99
N ASN A 222 -9.78 -5.42 -12.11
CA ASN A 222 -10.28 -5.77 -13.44
C ASN A 222 -9.52 -6.99 -13.95
N VAL A 223 -10.24 -7.97 -14.48
CA VAL A 223 -9.67 -9.24 -14.96
C VAL A 223 -10.13 -9.50 -16.38
N ALA A 224 -9.17 -9.79 -17.26
CA ALA A 224 -9.42 -10.14 -18.66
C ALA A 224 -8.79 -11.50 -18.99
N SER A 225 -9.57 -12.35 -19.65
CA SER A 225 -9.14 -13.67 -20.12
C SER A 225 -8.56 -13.61 -21.54
N SER A 226 -7.54 -14.41 -21.82
CA SER A 226 -7.04 -14.62 -23.19
C SER A 226 -7.96 -15.46 -24.07
N ASP A 227 -8.88 -16.23 -23.47
CA ASP A 227 -9.89 -17.04 -24.16
C ASP A 227 -11.30 -16.58 -23.76
N ASN A 228 -12.12 -16.19 -24.75
CA ASN A 228 -13.48 -15.69 -24.54
C ASN A 228 -14.49 -16.80 -24.19
N ARG A 229 -14.08 -18.08 -24.22
CA ARG A 229 -14.89 -19.23 -23.79
C ARG A 229 -14.88 -19.46 -22.29
N ILE A 230 -14.05 -18.73 -21.54
CA ILE A 230 -13.95 -18.80 -20.09
C ILE A 230 -14.59 -17.54 -19.50
N GLU A 231 -15.61 -17.73 -18.68
CA GLU A 231 -16.29 -16.64 -17.99
C GLU A 231 -15.57 -16.33 -16.67
N VAL A 232 -15.26 -15.05 -16.47
CA VAL A 232 -14.50 -14.52 -15.33
C VAL A 232 -15.19 -13.22 -14.91
N PRO A 233 -15.33 -12.91 -13.61
CA PRO A 233 -15.78 -11.60 -13.17
C PRO A 233 -14.86 -10.50 -13.73
N ALA A 234 -15.38 -9.73 -14.68
CA ALA A 234 -14.61 -8.68 -15.36
C ALA A 234 -14.10 -7.61 -14.38
N THR A 235 -14.84 -7.41 -13.29
CA THR A 235 -14.62 -6.35 -12.30
C THR A 235 -15.02 -6.81 -10.90
N THR A 236 -14.12 -6.68 -9.94
CA THR A 236 -14.35 -6.99 -8.51
C THR A 236 -13.90 -5.81 -7.64
N ALA A 237 -14.80 -5.30 -6.80
CA ALA A 237 -14.45 -4.25 -5.82
C ALA A 237 -13.66 -4.85 -4.65
N VAL A 238 -12.60 -4.18 -4.23
CA VAL A 238 -11.68 -4.62 -3.17
C VAL A 238 -11.42 -3.49 -2.20
N GLU A 239 -11.68 -3.72 -0.93
CA GLU A 239 -11.24 -2.88 0.17
C GLU A 239 -10.05 -3.56 0.84
N ALA A 240 -8.84 -3.05 0.60
CA ALA A 240 -7.62 -3.60 1.17
C ALA A 240 -7.21 -2.84 2.43
N LEU A 241 -7.04 -3.57 3.52
CA LEU A 241 -6.75 -3.02 4.85
C LEU A 241 -5.34 -2.39 4.91
N PRO A 242 -5.08 -1.46 5.85
CA PRO A 242 -3.76 -0.86 6.05
C PRO A 242 -2.65 -1.91 6.20
N SER A 243 -1.50 -1.66 5.58
CA SER A 243 -0.25 -2.43 5.74
C SER A 243 -0.45 -3.96 5.66
N SER A 244 -1.20 -4.41 4.65
CA SER A 244 -1.64 -5.80 4.52
C SER A 244 -1.78 -6.26 3.07
N THR A 245 -1.90 -7.57 2.86
CA THR A 245 -2.28 -8.15 1.57
C THR A 245 -3.66 -8.80 1.68
N THR A 246 -4.61 -8.35 0.87
CA THR A 246 -5.99 -8.82 0.85
C THR A 246 -6.19 -9.88 -0.25
N PRO A 247 -6.61 -11.12 0.09
CA PRO A 247 -6.95 -12.13 -0.90
C PRO A 247 -8.31 -11.84 -1.54
N VAL A 248 -8.35 -11.87 -2.87
CA VAL A 248 -9.54 -11.72 -3.69
C VAL A 248 -9.76 -13.04 -4.43
N ARG A 249 -10.93 -13.65 -4.24
CA ARG A 249 -11.28 -14.91 -4.90
C ARG A 249 -11.92 -14.60 -6.26
N LEU A 250 -11.30 -15.12 -7.32
CA LEU A 250 -11.84 -15.05 -8.67
C LEU A 250 -12.50 -16.40 -9.00
N PRO A 251 -13.83 -16.54 -8.88
CA PRO A 251 -14.51 -17.74 -9.35
C PRO A 251 -14.33 -17.86 -10.87
N LEU A 252 -13.88 -19.03 -11.32
CA LEU A 252 -13.78 -19.36 -12.74
C LEU A 252 -14.85 -20.38 -13.13
N GLU A 253 -15.65 -20.07 -14.15
CA GLU A 253 -16.57 -21.03 -14.77
C GLU A 253 -15.99 -21.57 -16.08
N SER A 254 -15.41 -22.77 -16.02
CA SER A 254 -14.90 -23.47 -17.20
C SER A 254 -15.96 -24.36 -17.82
N HIS A 255 -16.50 -23.94 -18.97
CA HIS A 255 -17.48 -24.70 -19.77
C HIS A 255 -16.82 -25.71 -20.72
N VAL A 256 -15.86 -26.50 -20.20
CA VAL A 256 -15.14 -27.61 -20.87
C VAL A 256 -14.16 -27.20 -21.97
N ALA A 257 -12.88 -27.08 -21.61
CA ALA A 257 -11.73 -27.30 -22.49
C ALA A 257 -10.47 -27.65 -21.68
N ASN A 258 -9.66 -28.60 -22.18
CA ASN A 258 -8.25 -28.68 -21.80
C ASN A 258 -7.53 -27.54 -22.51
N THR A 259 -7.16 -26.49 -21.79
CA THR A 259 -6.55 -25.29 -22.40
C THR A 259 -5.56 -24.59 -21.47
N GLU A 260 -4.59 -23.91 -22.06
CA GLU A 260 -3.72 -22.97 -21.37
C GLU A 260 -4.33 -21.58 -21.46
N LEU A 261 -4.53 -20.95 -20.31
CA LEU A 261 -5.22 -19.66 -20.17
C LEU A 261 -4.28 -18.64 -19.55
N THR A 262 -4.26 -17.42 -20.08
CA THR A 262 -3.65 -16.27 -19.41
C THR A 262 -4.73 -15.31 -18.92
N LEU A 263 -4.73 -15.04 -17.62
CA LEU A 263 -5.53 -13.98 -17.01
C LEU A 263 -4.66 -12.73 -16.86
N SER A 264 -5.07 -11.63 -17.48
CA SER A 264 -4.51 -10.30 -17.27
C SER A 264 -5.29 -9.60 -16.17
N MET A 265 -4.60 -9.05 -15.18
CA MET A 265 -5.19 -8.41 -14.01
C MET A 265 -4.64 -6.99 -13.84
N THR A 266 -5.52 -6.01 -13.65
CA THR A 266 -5.18 -4.61 -13.40
C THR A 266 -5.97 -4.06 -12.23
N LEU A 267 -5.43 -3.07 -11.52
CA LEU A 267 -6.17 -2.32 -10.49
C LEU A 267 -6.54 -0.94 -11.02
N THR A 268 -7.68 -0.44 -10.57
CA THR A 268 -8.17 0.88 -10.92
C THR A 268 -8.81 1.54 -9.68
N SER A 269 -8.61 2.84 -9.49
CA SER A 269 -9.27 3.59 -8.43
C SER A 269 -10.78 3.71 -8.69
N PRO A 270 -11.59 4.12 -7.70
CA PRO A 270 -13.01 4.41 -7.90
C PRO A 270 -13.30 5.50 -8.93
N THR A 271 -12.29 6.31 -9.32
CA THR A 271 -12.40 7.37 -10.34
C THR A 271 -11.82 6.98 -11.70
N GLY A 272 -11.41 5.72 -11.90
CA GLY A 272 -10.90 5.23 -13.19
C GLY A 272 -9.38 5.34 -13.38
N VAL A 273 -8.61 5.72 -12.36
CA VAL A 273 -7.13 5.84 -12.45
C VAL A 273 -6.48 4.46 -12.33
N SER A 274 -5.61 4.07 -13.25
CA SER A 274 -4.86 2.81 -13.17
C SER A 274 -3.87 2.80 -12.00
N ILE A 275 -3.84 1.71 -11.22
CA ILE A 275 -3.01 1.57 -10.01
C ILE A 275 -2.01 0.43 -10.18
N GLY A 276 -0.71 0.77 -10.13
CA GLY A 276 0.38 -0.20 -10.25
C GLY A 276 0.51 -0.86 -11.65
N PRO A 277 1.45 -1.81 -11.80
CA PRO A 277 1.64 -2.55 -13.03
C PRO A 277 0.60 -3.68 -13.19
N ALA A 278 0.18 -3.94 -14.44
CA ALA A 278 -0.60 -5.12 -14.78
C ALA A 278 0.14 -6.42 -14.38
N GLN A 279 -0.60 -7.42 -13.93
CA GLN A 279 -0.06 -8.75 -13.61
C GLN A 279 -0.73 -9.82 -14.47
N THR A 280 0.00 -10.88 -14.81
CA THR A 280 -0.52 -12.01 -15.59
C THR A 280 -0.37 -13.32 -14.83
N ALA A 281 -1.46 -14.07 -14.71
CA ALA A 281 -1.44 -15.45 -14.21
C ALA A 281 -1.64 -16.41 -15.39
N ARG A 282 -0.81 -17.45 -15.48
CA ARG A 282 -0.99 -18.57 -16.43
C ARG A 282 -1.60 -19.75 -15.70
N LEU A 283 -2.63 -20.35 -16.29
CA LEU A 283 -3.36 -21.48 -15.74
C LEU A 283 -3.46 -22.59 -16.79
N THR A 284 -3.43 -23.84 -16.33
CA THR A 284 -3.58 -25.02 -17.21
C THR A 284 -4.75 -25.85 -16.71
N ILE A 285 -5.91 -25.67 -17.34
CA ILE A 285 -7.12 -26.40 -16.95
C ILE A 285 -7.05 -27.81 -17.54
N ARG A 286 -7.20 -28.83 -16.69
CA ARG A 286 -7.46 -30.22 -17.12
C ARG A 286 -8.88 -30.60 -16.70
N ALA A 287 -9.65 -31.12 -17.66
CA ALA A 287 -10.97 -31.68 -17.42
C ALA A 287 -10.87 -33.14 -16.95
N GLU A 288 -11.42 -33.43 -15.77
CA GLU A 288 -11.55 -34.78 -15.24
C GLU A 288 -12.77 -35.50 -15.85
N TRP A 289 -12.61 -36.00 -17.07
CA TRP A 289 -13.62 -36.84 -17.74
C TRP A 289 -13.58 -38.30 -17.26
N GLU A 290 -12.49 -38.72 -16.62
CA GLU A 290 -12.23 -40.10 -16.18
C GLU A 290 -13.30 -40.61 -15.19
N THR A 291 -13.59 -39.85 -14.14
CA THR A 291 -14.58 -40.21 -13.12
C THR A 291 -16.00 -40.32 -13.70
N ILE A 292 -16.38 -39.42 -14.59
CA ILE A 292 -17.70 -39.44 -15.25
C ILE A 292 -17.79 -40.67 -16.16
N GLY A 293 -16.76 -40.94 -16.96
CA GLY A 293 -16.68 -42.15 -17.78
C GLY A 293 -16.80 -43.42 -16.92
N LEU A 294 -16.06 -43.50 -15.81
CA LEU A 294 -16.05 -44.65 -14.91
C LEU A 294 -17.41 -44.88 -14.23
N ILE A 295 -18.14 -43.82 -13.87
CA ILE A 295 -19.52 -43.91 -13.35
C ILE A 295 -20.49 -44.42 -14.43
N VAL A 296 -20.41 -43.91 -15.66
CA VAL A 296 -21.28 -44.36 -16.78
C VAL A 296 -20.99 -45.82 -17.13
N PHE A 297 -19.73 -46.21 -17.33
CA PHE A 297 -19.38 -47.59 -17.65
C PHE A 297 -19.63 -48.55 -16.48
N GLY A 298 -19.37 -48.12 -15.24
CA GLY A 298 -19.65 -48.89 -14.03
C GLY A 298 -21.14 -49.17 -13.83
N SER A 299 -21.99 -48.14 -13.93
CA SER A 299 -23.45 -48.30 -13.83
C SER A 299 -24.02 -49.16 -14.97
N LEU A 300 -23.54 -49.00 -16.20
CA LEU A 300 -23.93 -49.86 -17.33
C LEU A 300 -23.51 -51.32 -17.11
N GLY A 301 -22.31 -51.56 -16.57
CA GLY A 301 -21.82 -52.88 -16.20
C GLY A 301 -22.70 -53.56 -15.13
N VAL A 302 -23.03 -52.84 -14.05
CA VAL A 302 -23.94 -53.32 -12.99
C VAL A 302 -25.32 -53.66 -13.57
N LEU A 303 -25.85 -52.82 -14.46
CA LEU A 303 -27.17 -53.03 -15.08
C LEU A 303 -27.20 -54.27 -15.98
N LEU A 304 -26.15 -54.49 -16.78
CA LEU A 304 -26.00 -55.69 -17.62
C LEU A 304 -25.86 -56.97 -16.78
N ILE A 305 -25.06 -56.94 -15.71
CA ILE A 305 -24.87 -58.08 -14.80
C ILE A 305 -26.21 -58.42 -14.10
N GLY A 306 -26.90 -57.41 -13.57
CA GLY A 306 -28.21 -57.58 -12.94
C GLY A 306 -29.26 -58.17 -13.89
N ALA A 307 -29.33 -57.65 -15.12
CA ALA A 307 -30.22 -58.18 -16.16
C ALA A 307 -29.90 -59.66 -16.52
N GLY A 308 -28.61 -60.03 -16.58
CA GLY A 308 -28.16 -61.40 -16.81
C GLY A 308 -28.56 -62.37 -15.70
N ILE A 309 -28.41 -61.96 -14.43
CA ILE A 309 -28.82 -62.75 -13.25
C ILE A 309 -30.34 -62.98 -13.27
N ILE A 310 -31.13 -61.91 -13.44
CA ILE A 310 -32.60 -61.99 -13.50
C ILE A 310 -33.07 -62.91 -14.64
N ARG A 311 -32.46 -62.82 -15.82
CA ARG A 311 -32.76 -63.68 -16.98
C ARG A 311 -32.48 -65.16 -16.66
N THR A 312 -31.39 -65.45 -15.97
CA THR A 312 -30.99 -66.82 -15.60
C THR A 312 -31.93 -67.42 -14.56
N ILE A 313 -32.32 -66.66 -13.54
CA ILE A 313 -33.28 -67.08 -12.51
C ILE A 313 -34.67 -67.31 -13.13
N ARG A 314 -35.16 -66.42 -14.01
CA ARG A 314 -36.43 -66.62 -14.72
C ARG A 314 -36.41 -67.89 -15.59
N ARG A 315 -35.30 -68.19 -16.26
CA ARG A 315 -35.17 -69.41 -17.07
C ARG A 315 -35.16 -70.69 -16.22
N ARG A 316 -34.52 -70.68 -15.04
CA ARG A 316 -34.60 -71.78 -14.06
C ARG A 316 -36.01 -71.93 -13.46
N LYS A 317 -36.70 -70.85 -13.10
CA LYS A 317 -38.10 -70.92 -12.62
C LYS A 317 -39.08 -71.38 -13.71
N ALA A 318 -38.83 -71.08 -14.98
CA ALA A 318 -39.62 -71.63 -16.08
C ALA A 318 -39.42 -73.16 -16.24
N ALA A 319 -38.20 -73.66 -16.04
CA ALA A 319 -37.92 -75.10 -16.03
C ALA A 319 -38.54 -75.81 -14.80
N ALA A 320 -38.52 -75.19 -13.62
CA ALA A 320 -39.13 -75.73 -12.41
C ALA A 320 -40.67 -75.85 -12.50
N LYS A 321 -41.32 -75.10 -13.39
CA LYS A 321 -42.79 -75.16 -13.60
C LYS A 321 -43.26 -76.35 -14.45
N HIS A 322 -42.34 -77.24 -14.87
CA HIS A 322 -42.64 -78.49 -15.57
C HIS A 322 -42.37 -79.75 -14.71
N ALA A 323 -42.10 -79.59 -13.41
CA ALA A 323 -41.80 -80.70 -12.48
C ALA A 323 -42.63 -80.62 -11.18
N ALA A 324 -43.84 -80.05 -11.27
CA ALA A 324 -44.73 -79.80 -10.13
C ALA A 324 -46.18 -80.17 -10.45
N ASP A 325 -46.37 -81.36 -11.03
CA ASP A 325 -47.68 -81.96 -11.24
C ASP A 325 -47.55 -83.47 -10.92
N GLY A 326 -48.19 -83.92 -9.83
CA GLY A 326 -48.14 -85.31 -9.35
C GLY A 326 -47.17 -85.60 -8.18
N MET A 327 -47.55 -85.20 -6.95
CA MET A 327 -48.02 -86.16 -5.94
C MET A 327 -48.57 -85.42 -4.70
N GLU A 328 -49.84 -85.68 -4.34
CA GLU A 328 -50.47 -85.24 -3.08
C GLU A 328 -50.40 -86.34 -2.00
N ARG A 329 -50.75 -85.98 -0.74
CA ARG A 329 -50.98 -86.84 0.45
C ARG A 329 -49.69 -87.49 1.05
N SER A 330 -49.57 -87.74 2.35
CA SER A 330 -50.47 -87.56 3.52
C SER A 330 -49.66 -87.70 4.84
N ASP A 331 -50.06 -87.23 6.03
CA ASP A 331 -50.99 -86.19 6.54
C ASP A 331 -50.84 -86.16 8.10
N GLU A 332 -51.27 -85.08 8.79
CA GLU A 332 -51.60 -84.98 10.26
C GLU A 332 -50.55 -85.37 11.36
N ALA A 333 -50.53 -84.82 12.59
CA ALA A 333 -51.17 -83.67 13.26
C ALA A 333 -50.48 -83.37 14.63
N GLY A 334 -50.72 -82.18 15.22
CA GLY A 334 -50.33 -81.79 16.60
C GLY A 334 -48.84 -81.43 16.79
N ASP A 335 -48.42 -80.63 17.78
CA ASP A 335 -49.12 -79.93 18.88
C ASP A 335 -48.24 -78.73 19.35
N ASP A 336 -48.79 -77.74 20.06
CA ASP A 336 -48.06 -76.58 20.64
C ASP A 336 -48.38 -76.50 22.14
N PRO A 337 -47.37 -76.39 23.04
CA PRO A 337 -46.92 -75.06 23.45
C PRO A 337 -45.41 -74.92 23.74
N GLY A 338 -44.86 -73.73 23.47
CA GLY A 338 -43.45 -73.39 23.72
C GLY A 338 -43.06 -73.15 25.19
N THR A 339 -41.75 -73.01 25.45
CA THR A 339 -41.16 -72.53 26.72
C THR A 339 -39.74 -71.98 26.48
N SER A 340 -39.47 -70.77 26.98
CA SER A 340 -38.12 -70.24 27.28
C SER A 340 -37.86 -70.47 28.79
N PRO A 341 -36.62 -70.49 29.36
CA PRO A 341 -35.50 -69.63 28.96
C PRO A 341 -34.04 -70.13 29.24
N ASP A 342 -33.08 -69.23 28.97
CA ASP A 342 -31.80 -68.97 29.69
C ASP A 342 -30.67 -70.02 29.83
N GLY A 343 -29.42 -69.53 30.00
CA GLY A 343 -28.27 -70.30 30.53
C GLY A 343 -26.98 -70.34 29.70
N ALA A 344 -25.93 -69.66 30.19
CA ALA A 344 -24.51 -69.81 29.77
C ALA A 344 -23.84 -71.04 30.49
N PRO A 345 -22.51 -71.38 30.42
CA PRO A 345 -21.34 -70.47 30.52
C PRO A 345 -20.04 -70.84 29.73
N ASP A 346 -19.00 -70.04 30.02
CA ASP A 346 -17.53 -70.10 29.79
C ASP A 346 -16.88 -71.36 30.49
N PRO A 347 -15.52 -71.63 30.59
CA PRO A 347 -14.40 -70.68 30.69
C PRO A 347 -12.94 -71.11 30.24
N GLU A 348 -11.96 -70.22 30.55
CA GLU A 348 -10.47 -70.40 30.75
C GLU A 348 -9.56 -70.56 29.48
N ASP A 349 -8.30 -70.08 29.41
CA ASP A 349 -7.39 -69.59 30.48
C ASP A 349 -6.23 -68.63 30.04
N GLU A 350 -5.65 -67.89 31.00
CA GLU A 350 -4.26 -67.33 31.16
C GLU A 350 -3.44 -66.67 29.99
N THR A 351 -2.47 -65.75 30.16
CA THR A 351 -1.88 -65.02 31.32
C THR A 351 -1.17 -63.69 30.90
N GLN A 352 -1.25 -62.65 31.75
CA GLN A 352 -0.18 -61.77 32.33
C GLN A 352 1.04 -61.21 31.50
N ALA A 353 1.66 -60.04 31.81
CA ALA A 353 1.32 -58.87 32.66
C ALA A 353 2.41 -57.74 32.57
N LEU A 354 2.13 -56.58 33.21
CA LEU A 354 3.07 -55.53 33.72
C LEU A 354 3.84 -54.67 32.69
N ALA A 355 4.22 -53.40 32.92
CA ALA A 355 3.80 -52.33 33.85
C ALA A 355 4.37 -50.99 33.29
N ASP A 356 3.58 -49.93 33.15
CA ASP A 356 3.41 -48.81 34.11
C ASP A 356 4.67 -47.96 34.38
N GLY A 357 4.57 -46.63 34.29
CA GLY A 357 5.74 -45.73 34.40
C GLY A 357 5.50 -44.28 33.95
N LYS A 358 5.18 -43.40 34.90
CA LYS A 358 4.96 -41.95 34.73
C LYS A 358 6.17 -41.14 35.19
N ALA A 359 6.67 -40.18 34.40
CA ALA A 359 7.16 -38.83 34.82
C ALA A 359 7.93 -38.07 33.70
N GLU A 360 7.86 -36.73 33.74
CA GLU A 360 8.88 -35.71 33.36
C GLU A 360 10.03 -36.04 32.36
N SER A 361 10.40 -35.20 31.39
CA SER A 361 10.66 -33.74 31.53
C SER A 361 11.08 -33.07 30.19
N ALA A 362 10.82 -31.76 30.07
CA ALA A 362 11.63 -30.69 29.42
C ALA A 362 12.06 -30.77 27.91
N PRO A 363 12.46 -29.63 27.28
CA PRO A 363 12.62 -29.50 25.82
C PRO A 363 14.07 -29.53 25.31
N ALA A 364 14.25 -29.59 23.99
CA ALA A 364 15.51 -29.30 23.31
C ALA A 364 15.30 -28.51 22.01
N ASP A 365 15.69 -27.24 22.03
CA ASP A 365 15.89 -26.38 20.85
C ASP A 365 17.37 -26.50 20.41
N ARG A 366 17.60 -26.48 19.09
CA ARG A 366 18.79 -25.97 18.37
C ARG A 366 20.24 -26.21 18.89
N GLU A 367 20.98 -26.97 18.10
CA GLU A 367 22.39 -26.71 17.72
C GLU A 367 22.42 -26.53 16.18
N THR A 368 22.71 -25.34 15.62
CA THR A 368 24.03 -24.72 15.30
C THR A 368 24.79 -25.32 14.11
N ASN A 369 24.84 -24.56 13.00
CA ASN A 369 25.85 -24.46 11.93
C ASN A 369 25.20 -23.68 10.76
N GLU A 370 25.77 -22.67 10.12
CA GLU A 370 27.08 -21.97 10.24
C GLU A 370 26.86 -20.44 10.29
#